data_AF-A0A2V9LIF2-F1
#
_entry.id   AF-A0A2V9LIF2-F1
#
_cell.length_a   1.000
_cell.length_b   1.000
_cell.length_c   1.000
_cell.angle_alpha   90.00
_cell.angle_beta   90.00
_cell.angle_gamma   90.00
#
_symmetry.space_group_name_H-M   'P 1'
#
loop_
_entity.id
_entity.type
_entity.pdbx_description
1 polymer ?
#
loop_
_entity_poly.entity_id
_entity_poly.type
_entity_poly.pdbx_seq_one_letter_code
_entity_poly.pdbx_strand_id
1 'polypeptide(L)'
;MRRVVYIVSLTVGVFMVTFLAFRAAKVRSQDPPLRSFVATLSETRYKPDGSIFTREDILHAVSRDRSQVDVFRKELPDGRWEYLRKILNVSAGLDVMVEPATGSAVTMPMGKEQLELLTRPALNCGAAVNAPRKTILGYAVVRWSTELPLPDNQSVRTEEWRAPALGCYPLYDRSEMGPKSGPSAYNVREVLFVVEGEPPSAFFEVASDLTERSPSQADFEFERFFPGHHLYLEGGARADRRYYGSRAATPNK
;
A
#
# COMPACT_ATOMS: atom_id res chain seq x y z
N MET A 1 -40.46 16.03 58.33
CA MET A 1 -39.83 16.66 57.13
C MET A 1 -38.39 16.16 56.88
N ARG A 2 -38.08 14.86 57.01
CA ARG A 2 -36.74 14.31 56.70
C ARG A 2 -36.71 13.32 55.52
N ARG A 3 -37.88 12.89 55.02
CA ARG A 3 -37.99 11.88 53.95
C ARG A 3 -38.02 12.44 52.52
N VAL A 4 -38.37 13.72 52.36
CA VAL A 4 -38.47 14.36 51.03
C VAL A 4 -37.10 14.77 50.47
N VAL A 5 -36.11 15.01 51.35
CA VAL A 5 -34.76 15.45 50.94
C VAL A 5 -33.94 14.33 50.30
N TYR A 6 -34.20 13.06 50.63
CA TYR A 6 -33.43 11.94 50.07
C TYR A 6 -33.78 11.58 48.61
N ILE A 7 -34.98 11.92 48.14
CA ILE A 7 -35.45 11.54 46.79
C ILE A 7 -34.90 12.51 45.72
N VAL A 8 -34.70 13.78 46.07
CA VAL A 8 -34.14 14.79 45.15
C VAL A 8 -32.63 14.59 44.95
N SER A 9 -31.91 14.14 45.98
CA SER A 9 -30.46 13.89 45.88
C SER A 9 -30.11 12.66 45.02
N LEU A 10 -30.98 11.65 44.99
CA LEU A 10 -30.74 10.42 44.24
C LEU A 10 -30.94 10.60 42.73
N THR A 11 -31.85 11.48 42.32
CA THR A 11 -32.16 11.73 40.90
C THR A 11 -31.10 12.58 40.21
N VAL A 12 -30.50 13.56 40.90
CA VAL A 12 -29.37 14.35 40.38
C VAL A 12 -28.10 13.51 40.25
N GLY A 13 -27.86 12.58 41.18
CA GLY A 13 -26.71 11.66 41.13
C GLY A 13 -26.74 10.70 39.93
N VAL A 14 -27.92 10.11 39.63
CA VAL A 14 -28.08 9.22 38.47
C VAL A 14 -27.88 9.98 37.16
N PHE A 15 -28.38 11.21 37.04
CA PHE A 15 -28.22 12.04 35.83
C PHE A 15 -26.75 12.40 35.55
N MET A 16 -25.97 12.79 36.57
CA MET A 16 -24.54 13.09 36.43
C MET A 16 -23.72 11.87 36.00
N VAL A 17 -24.00 10.69 36.57
CA VAL A 17 -23.30 9.45 36.21
C VAL A 17 -23.64 9.03 34.77
N THR A 18 -24.89 9.17 34.32
CA THR A 18 -25.25 8.93 32.91
C THR A 18 -24.64 9.94 31.95
N PHE A 19 -24.53 11.21 32.33
CA PHE A 19 -23.94 12.24 31.45
C PHE A 19 -22.43 12.08 31.29
N LEU A 20 -21.72 11.66 32.35
CA LEU A 20 -20.31 11.29 32.30
C LEU A 20 -20.07 10.00 31.51
N ALA A 21 -20.93 8.99 31.66
CA ALA A 21 -20.87 7.78 30.84
C ALA A 21 -21.15 8.07 29.35
N PHE A 22 -22.07 8.98 29.02
CA PHE A 22 -22.32 9.40 27.64
C PHE A 22 -21.17 10.22 27.04
N ARG A 23 -20.45 11.03 27.83
CA ARG A 23 -19.25 11.73 27.34
C ARG A 23 -18.04 10.80 27.18
N ALA A 24 -17.89 9.79 28.03
CA ALA A 24 -16.85 8.77 27.86
C ALA A 24 -17.16 7.83 26.66
N ALA A 25 -18.43 7.57 26.36
CA ALA A 25 -18.84 6.72 25.25
C ALA A 25 -18.79 7.40 23.86
N LYS A 26 -18.71 8.75 23.79
CA LYS A 26 -18.76 9.50 22.53
C LYS A 26 -17.39 9.94 21.97
N VAL A 27 -16.30 9.41 22.54
CA VAL A 27 -14.97 9.44 21.92
C VAL A 27 -14.43 8.02 21.78
N ARG A 28 -15.27 7.07 21.39
CA ARG A 28 -14.80 6.09 20.41
C ARG A 28 -14.60 6.92 19.15
N SER A 29 -13.35 7.26 18.85
CA SER A 29 -12.95 7.67 17.51
C SER A 29 -13.58 6.66 16.56
N GLN A 30 -14.69 7.03 15.92
CA GLN A 30 -15.14 6.28 14.77
C GLN A 30 -14.00 6.47 13.78
N ASP A 31 -13.20 5.43 13.63
CA ASP A 31 -12.19 5.41 12.57
C ASP A 31 -12.92 5.85 11.30
N PRO A 32 -12.38 6.87 10.59
CA PRO A 32 -13.04 7.37 9.40
C PRO A 32 -13.35 6.18 8.49
N PRO A 33 -14.56 6.11 7.92
CA PRO A 33 -14.93 4.98 7.07
C PRO A 33 -13.87 4.83 5.97
N LEU A 34 -13.39 3.60 5.80
CA LEU A 34 -12.41 3.26 4.78
C LEU A 34 -12.92 3.75 3.43
N ARG A 35 -12.15 4.63 2.78
CA ARG A 35 -12.53 5.21 1.48
C ARG A 35 -11.86 4.43 0.37
N SER A 36 -12.67 4.00 -0.59
CA SER A 36 -12.19 3.53 -1.89
C SER A 36 -11.75 4.74 -2.72
N PHE A 37 -10.70 4.57 -3.52
CA PHE A 37 -10.21 5.63 -4.40
C PHE A 37 -9.37 5.07 -5.55
N VAL A 38 -9.17 5.91 -6.55
CA VAL A 38 -8.16 5.76 -7.60
C VAL A 38 -7.20 6.94 -7.51
N ALA A 39 -5.91 6.68 -7.55
CA ALA A 39 -4.86 7.68 -7.57
C ALA A 39 -3.97 7.46 -8.80
N THR A 40 -3.56 8.55 -9.44
CA THR A 40 -2.49 8.50 -10.43
C THR A 40 -1.26 9.16 -9.82
N LEU A 41 -0.13 8.47 -9.89
CA LEU A 41 1.12 8.91 -9.31
C LEU A 41 2.26 8.73 -10.30
N SER A 42 3.33 9.50 -10.09
CA SER A 42 4.57 9.36 -10.84
C SER A 42 5.67 8.93 -9.90
N GLU A 43 6.39 7.87 -10.26
CA GLU A 43 7.59 7.41 -9.57
C GLU A 43 8.81 7.85 -10.37
N THR A 44 9.68 8.65 -9.76
CA THR A 44 10.97 9.04 -10.34
C THR A 44 12.09 8.43 -9.51
N ARG A 45 12.98 7.69 -10.17
CA ARG A 45 14.19 7.12 -9.55
C ARG A 45 15.39 7.97 -9.93
N TYR A 46 16.20 8.29 -8.95
CA TYR A 46 17.37 9.14 -9.10
C TYR A 46 18.65 8.38 -8.77
N LYS A 47 19.71 8.67 -9.53
CA LYS A 47 21.07 8.21 -9.24
C LYS A 47 21.66 9.00 -8.07
N PRO A 48 22.78 8.54 -7.46
CA PRO A 48 23.45 9.28 -6.39
C PRO A 48 23.88 10.71 -6.75
N ASP A 49 24.14 10.99 -8.04
CA ASP A 49 24.48 12.33 -8.54
C ASP A 49 23.25 13.25 -8.70
N GLY A 50 22.05 12.77 -8.40
CA GLY A 50 20.79 13.49 -8.55
C GLY A 50 20.21 13.48 -9.97
N SER A 51 20.86 12.85 -10.94
CA SER A 51 20.29 12.68 -12.27
C SER A 51 19.15 11.65 -12.27
N ILE A 52 18.16 11.87 -13.12
CA ILE A 52 17.03 10.96 -13.28
C ILE A 52 17.51 9.67 -13.94
N PHE A 53 17.22 8.53 -13.32
CA PHE A 53 17.43 7.21 -13.89
C PHE A 53 16.22 6.76 -14.70
N THR A 54 15.03 6.81 -14.11
CA THR A 54 13.77 6.48 -14.79
C THR A 54 12.62 7.27 -14.18
N ARG A 55 11.54 7.43 -14.95
CA ARG A 55 10.26 7.97 -14.50
C ARG A 55 9.13 7.10 -15.02
N GLU A 56 8.24 6.68 -14.13
CA GLU A 56 7.14 5.76 -14.43
C GLU A 56 5.83 6.37 -13.91
N ASP A 57 4.76 6.30 -14.70
CA ASP A 57 3.42 6.68 -14.24
C ASP A 57 2.65 5.42 -13.83
N ILE A 58 2.02 5.49 -12.67
CA ILE A 58 1.35 4.37 -12.02
C ILE A 58 -0.08 4.80 -11.69
N LEU A 59 -1.04 3.95 -12.04
CA LEU A 59 -2.40 4.07 -11.54
C LEU A 59 -2.55 3.11 -10.36
N HIS A 60 -2.89 3.64 -9.19
CA HIS A 60 -3.17 2.89 -7.98
C HIS A 60 -4.67 2.94 -7.70
N ALA A 61 -5.27 1.82 -7.33
CA ALA A 61 -6.66 1.80 -6.88
C ALA A 61 -6.84 0.96 -5.63
N VAL A 62 -7.71 1.43 -4.72
CA VAL A 62 -8.08 0.76 -3.49
C VAL A 62 -9.59 0.59 -3.45
N SER A 63 -10.04 -0.64 -3.31
CA SER A 63 -11.45 -0.99 -3.18
C SER A 63 -11.90 -1.01 -1.72
N ARG A 64 -13.22 -1.18 -1.50
CA ARG A 64 -13.81 -1.16 -0.16
C ARG A 64 -13.28 -2.29 0.75
N ASP A 65 -13.01 -3.46 0.18
CA ASP A 65 -12.50 -4.63 0.92
C ASP A 65 -10.99 -4.56 1.19
N ARG A 66 -10.36 -3.42 0.84
CA ARG A 66 -8.93 -3.14 0.94
C ARG A 66 -8.08 -3.83 -0.13
N SER A 67 -8.68 -4.50 -1.10
CA SER A 67 -7.94 -4.98 -2.27
C SER A 67 -7.37 -3.80 -3.03
N GLN A 68 -6.15 -3.97 -3.51
CA GLN A 68 -5.36 -2.92 -4.16
C GLN A 68 -4.89 -3.37 -5.52
N VAL A 69 -4.69 -2.42 -6.42
CA VAL A 69 -4.07 -2.69 -7.71
C VAL A 69 -3.16 -1.54 -8.12
N ASP A 70 -1.96 -1.89 -8.53
CA ASP A 70 -1.04 -1.01 -9.24
C ASP A 70 -1.01 -1.39 -10.72
N VAL A 71 -1.23 -0.42 -11.59
CA VAL A 71 -1.13 -0.56 -13.04
C VAL A 71 0.07 0.26 -13.51
N PHE A 72 1.07 -0.44 -14.02
CA PHE A 72 2.31 0.12 -14.53
C PHE A 72 2.24 0.17 -16.05
N ARG A 73 2.42 1.36 -16.63
CA ARG A 73 2.63 1.48 -18.06
C ARG A 73 4.12 1.35 -18.35
N LYS A 74 4.52 0.31 -19.08
CA LYS A 74 5.92 0.00 -19.36
C LYS A 74 6.16 -0.12 -20.86
N GLU A 75 7.26 0.45 -21.33
CA GLU A 75 7.76 0.20 -22.68
C GLU A 75 8.52 -1.12 -22.67
N LEU A 76 8.12 -2.01 -23.57
CA LEU A 76 8.77 -3.30 -23.78
C LEU A 76 10.05 -3.12 -24.60
N PRO A 77 10.94 -4.12 -24.60
CA PRO A 77 12.18 -4.07 -25.38
C PRO A 77 11.99 -3.88 -26.90
N ASP A 78 10.82 -4.22 -27.43
CA ASP A 78 10.45 -4.02 -28.84
C ASP A 78 9.83 -2.63 -29.12
N GLY A 79 9.77 -1.74 -28.12
CA GLY A 79 9.20 -0.39 -28.20
C GLY A 79 7.68 -0.33 -28.07
N ARG A 80 6.98 -1.46 -27.91
CA ARG A 80 5.54 -1.46 -27.63
C ARG A 80 5.28 -1.07 -26.18
N TRP A 81 4.13 -0.45 -25.93
CA TRP A 81 3.69 -0.13 -24.58
C TRP A 81 2.72 -1.19 -24.09
N GLU A 82 2.93 -1.67 -22.86
CA GLU A 82 2.03 -2.60 -22.19
C GLU A 82 1.68 -2.15 -20.76
N TYR A 83 0.60 -2.72 -20.23
CA TYR A 83 0.14 -2.47 -18.87
C TYR A 83 0.37 -3.71 -18.00
N LEU A 84 1.40 -3.65 -17.17
CA LEU A 84 1.62 -4.65 -16.14
C LEU A 84 0.72 -4.32 -14.95
N ARG A 85 0.13 -5.33 -14.32
CA ARG A 85 -0.70 -5.13 -13.13
C ARG A 85 -0.18 -5.94 -11.97
N LYS A 86 -0.22 -5.35 -10.78
CA LYS A 86 -0.04 -6.05 -9.52
C LYS A 86 -1.31 -5.88 -8.70
N ILE A 87 -1.98 -6.99 -8.40
CA ILE A 87 -3.27 -7.02 -7.72
C ILE A 87 -3.07 -7.69 -6.36
N LEU A 88 -3.37 -6.95 -5.30
CA LEU A 88 -3.47 -7.49 -3.94
C LEU A 88 -4.94 -7.72 -3.63
N ASN A 89 -5.42 -8.96 -3.79
CA ASN A 89 -6.78 -9.34 -3.49
C ASN A 89 -6.89 -9.77 -2.02
N VAL A 90 -7.38 -8.87 -1.17
CA VAL A 90 -7.43 -9.06 0.29
C VAL A 90 -8.46 -10.10 0.69
N SER A 91 -9.63 -10.11 0.05
CA SER A 91 -10.71 -11.06 0.36
C SER A 91 -10.34 -12.49 -0.03
N ALA A 92 -9.59 -12.68 -1.13
CA ALA A 92 -9.09 -14.00 -1.54
C ALA A 92 -7.75 -14.37 -0.88
N GLY A 93 -7.03 -13.42 -0.30
CA GLY A 93 -5.69 -13.66 0.24
C GLY A 93 -4.64 -13.92 -0.83
N LEU A 94 -4.70 -13.23 -1.97
CA LEU A 94 -3.82 -13.44 -3.13
C LEU A 94 -3.07 -12.17 -3.54
N ASP A 95 -1.79 -12.32 -3.89
CA ASP A 95 -0.96 -11.34 -4.62
C ASP A 95 -0.77 -11.87 -6.04
N VAL A 96 -1.32 -11.17 -7.02
CA VAL A 96 -1.31 -11.57 -8.43
C VAL A 96 -0.53 -10.55 -9.24
N MET A 97 0.46 -11.02 -9.99
CA MET A 97 1.11 -10.23 -11.03
C MET A 97 0.57 -10.65 -12.39
N VAL A 98 0.15 -9.69 -13.19
CA VAL A 98 -0.34 -9.90 -14.57
C VAL A 98 0.63 -9.24 -15.53
N GLU A 99 1.17 -10.04 -16.44
CA GLU A 99 2.11 -9.65 -17.49
C GLU A 99 1.51 -10.06 -18.84
N PRO A 100 0.80 -9.14 -19.52
CA PRO A 100 0.07 -9.47 -20.74
C PRO A 100 0.96 -9.79 -21.95
N ALA A 101 2.18 -9.26 -22.04
CA ALA A 101 3.01 -9.38 -23.24
C ALA A 101 3.34 -10.85 -23.57
N THR A 102 3.48 -11.68 -22.54
CA THR A 102 3.72 -13.13 -22.65
C THR A 102 2.50 -13.97 -22.29
N GLY A 103 1.35 -13.32 -22.04
CA GLY A 103 0.15 -13.99 -21.53
C GLY A 103 0.36 -14.69 -20.19
N SER A 104 1.19 -14.11 -19.31
CA SER A 104 1.53 -14.69 -18.01
C SER A 104 0.71 -14.08 -16.87
N ALA A 105 0.29 -14.92 -15.95
CA ALA A 105 -0.11 -14.52 -14.60
C ALA A 105 0.72 -15.28 -13.56
N VAL A 106 1.03 -14.64 -12.44
CA VAL A 106 1.74 -15.26 -11.31
C VAL A 106 0.93 -15.01 -10.06
N THR A 107 0.37 -16.06 -9.48
CA THR A 107 -0.48 -15.99 -8.28
C THR A 107 0.24 -16.54 -7.05
N MET A 108 0.41 -15.70 -6.04
CA MET A 108 1.00 -16.06 -4.74
C MET A 108 -0.02 -15.89 -3.62
N PRO A 109 -0.21 -16.87 -2.73
CA PRO A 109 -0.99 -16.64 -1.52
C PRO A 109 -0.27 -15.66 -0.59
N MET A 110 -1.03 -14.72 -0.02
CA MET A 110 -0.54 -13.79 0.98
C MET A 110 -0.43 -14.47 2.35
N GLY A 111 0.65 -14.16 3.07
CA GLY A 111 0.80 -14.61 4.45
C GLY A 111 -0.18 -13.90 5.40
N LYS A 112 -0.45 -14.52 6.56
CA LYS A 112 -1.34 -13.94 7.59
C LYS A 112 -0.91 -12.54 8.02
N GLU A 113 0.39 -12.35 8.27
CA GLU A 113 0.94 -11.05 8.67
C GLU A 113 0.72 -9.97 7.61
N GLN A 114 0.85 -10.32 6.32
CA GLN A 114 0.59 -9.40 5.21
C GLN A 114 -0.89 -9.01 5.16
N LEU A 115 -1.79 -9.99 5.29
CA LEU A 115 -3.24 -9.75 5.35
C LEU A 115 -3.64 -8.88 6.54
N GLU A 116 -3.07 -9.15 7.72
CA GLU A 116 -3.26 -8.33 8.91
C GLU A 116 -2.79 -6.89 8.70
N LEU A 117 -1.62 -6.68 8.09
CA LEU A 117 -1.12 -5.34 7.77
C LEU A 117 -2.05 -4.57 6.81
N LEU A 118 -2.61 -5.22 5.79
CA LEU A 118 -3.49 -4.58 4.81
C LEU A 118 -4.87 -4.20 5.40
N THR A 119 -5.35 -5.01 6.35
CA THR A 119 -6.66 -4.85 7.00
C THR A 119 -6.60 -4.05 8.30
N ARG A 120 -5.41 -3.85 8.87
CA ARG A 120 -5.24 -3.11 10.13
C ARG A 120 -5.68 -1.64 9.96
N PRO A 121 -6.55 -1.12 10.85
CA PRO A 121 -6.84 0.30 10.91
C PRO A 121 -5.56 1.10 11.20
N ALA A 122 -5.25 2.07 10.35
CA ALA A 122 -4.09 2.94 10.54
C ALA A 122 -4.43 4.09 11.48
N LEU A 123 -4.39 3.86 12.80
CA LEU A 123 -4.59 4.91 13.80
C LEU A 123 -3.52 6.01 13.64
N ASN A 124 -3.96 7.24 13.37
CA ASN A 124 -3.11 8.43 13.22
C ASN A 124 -1.94 8.27 12.23
N CYS A 125 -2.03 7.34 11.28
CA CYS A 125 -0.98 7.03 10.29
C CYS A 125 0.39 6.68 10.89
N GLY A 126 0.43 6.29 12.17
CA GLY A 126 1.67 6.05 12.91
C GLY A 126 2.51 7.32 13.18
N ALA A 127 1.96 8.51 12.94
CA ALA A 127 2.67 9.77 13.14
C ALA A 127 2.70 10.17 14.63
N ALA A 128 3.79 10.82 15.04
CA ALA A 128 3.89 11.40 16.38
C ALA A 128 2.83 12.51 16.57
N VAL A 129 2.43 12.78 17.82
CA VAL A 129 1.39 13.79 18.15
C VAL A 129 1.69 15.16 17.54
N ASN A 130 2.97 15.54 17.51
CA ASN A 130 3.47 16.82 17.00
C ASN A 130 4.11 16.70 15.61
N ALA A 131 3.79 15.64 14.84
CA ALA A 131 4.32 15.48 13.50
C ALA A 131 3.93 16.67 12.61
N PRO A 132 4.85 17.16 11.74
CA PRO A 132 4.53 18.20 10.77
C PRO A 132 3.29 17.86 9.95
N ARG A 133 2.46 18.89 9.69
CA ARG A 133 1.23 18.77 8.91
C ARG A 133 1.27 19.76 7.75
N LYS A 134 0.70 19.38 6.61
CA LYS A 134 0.47 20.28 5.48
C LYS A 134 -0.73 19.79 4.67
N THR A 135 -1.05 20.49 3.58
CA THR A 135 -2.08 20.08 2.64
C THR A 135 -1.43 19.65 1.33
N ILE A 136 -1.82 18.48 0.80
CA ILE A 136 -1.42 17.99 -0.53
C ILE A 136 -2.70 17.59 -1.26
N LEU A 137 -2.92 18.10 -2.47
CA LEU A 137 -4.13 17.81 -3.28
C LEU A 137 -5.46 18.03 -2.52
N GLY A 138 -5.50 19.01 -1.61
CA GLY A 138 -6.66 19.28 -0.77
C GLY A 138 -6.81 18.38 0.47
N TYR A 139 -5.97 17.34 0.62
CA TYR A 139 -5.95 16.48 1.80
C TYR A 139 -5.00 17.01 2.86
N ALA A 140 -5.46 17.03 4.11
CA ALA A 140 -4.56 17.19 5.26
C ALA A 140 -3.68 15.95 5.37
N VAL A 141 -2.37 16.15 5.36
CA VAL A 141 -1.37 15.08 5.46
C VAL A 141 -0.51 15.26 6.71
N VAL A 142 -0.04 14.14 7.25
CA VAL A 142 0.93 14.09 8.35
C VAL A 142 2.24 13.51 7.85
N ARG A 143 3.35 14.11 8.26
CA ARG A 143 4.68 13.56 7.97
C ARG A 143 4.93 12.32 8.81
N TRP A 144 5.35 11.25 8.16
CA TRP A 144 5.91 10.06 8.77
C TRP A 144 7.32 9.86 8.24
N SER A 145 8.27 9.52 9.10
CA SER A 145 9.64 9.28 8.66
C SER A 145 10.24 8.13 9.47
N THR A 146 11.00 7.29 8.80
CA THR A 146 11.71 6.17 9.41
C THR A 146 13.13 6.11 8.87
N GLU A 147 14.06 5.68 9.72
CA GLU A 147 15.42 5.36 9.34
C GLU A 147 15.73 3.97 9.92
N LEU A 148 15.95 3.01 9.03
CA LEU A 148 16.29 1.64 9.38
C LEU A 148 17.78 1.44 9.10
N PRO A 149 18.60 1.18 10.14
CA PRO A 149 20.01 0.90 9.93
C PRO A 149 20.19 -0.45 9.23
N LEU A 150 21.11 -0.48 8.28
CA LEU A 150 21.56 -1.69 7.60
C LEU A 150 23.03 -1.98 7.97
N PRO A 151 23.55 -3.19 7.66
CA PRO A 151 24.98 -3.48 7.75
C PRO A 151 25.84 -2.49 6.94
N ASP A 152 27.15 -2.52 7.18
CA ASP A 152 28.15 -1.77 6.39
C ASP A 152 27.92 -0.25 6.33
N ASN A 153 27.46 0.34 7.44
CA ASN A 153 27.18 1.77 7.57
C ASN A 153 26.14 2.29 6.56
N GLN A 154 25.21 1.44 6.14
CA GLN A 154 24.08 1.81 5.30
C GLN A 154 22.82 2.08 6.13
N SER A 155 21.84 2.72 5.50
CA SER A 155 20.51 2.94 6.05
C SER A 155 19.47 3.00 4.94
N VAL A 156 18.25 2.57 5.26
CA VAL A 156 17.05 2.91 4.48
C VAL A 156 16.34 4.05 5.18
N ARG A 157 16.15 5.16 4.48
CA ARG A 157 15.42 6.33 4.96
C ARG A 157 14.16 6.49 4.14
N THR A 158 13.05 6.66 4.83
CA THR A 158 11.77 6.90 4.16
C THR A 158 11.12 8.12 4.77
N GLU A 159 10.66 9.05 3.93
CA GLU A 159 9.81 10.17 4.31
C GLU A 159 8.49 10.08 3.53
N GLU A 160 7.39 9.97 4.25
CA GLU A 160 6.06 9.92 3.67
C GLU A 160 5.18 11.06 4.19
N TRP A 161 4.30 11.57 3.33
CA TRP A 161 3.22 12.47 3.71
C TRP A 161 1.89 11.74 3.52
N ARG A 162 1.38 11.18 4.63
CA ARG A 162 0.22 10.29 4.65
C ARG A 162 -1.08 11.06 4.85
N ALA A 163 -2.10 10.77 4.06
CA ALA A 163 -3.43 11.35 4.18
C ALA A 163 -4.34 10.47 5.08
N PRO A 164 -4.67 10.88 6.32
CA PRO A 164 -5.53 10.07 7.19
C PRO A 164 -6.91 9.80 6.59
N ALA A 165 -7.44 10.75 5.81
CA ALA A 165 -8.73 10.61 5.12
C ALA A 165 -8.74 9.50 4.06
N LEU A 166 -7.58 9.10 3.55
CA LEU A 166 -7.42 8.02 2.55
C LEU A 166 -6.85 6.75 3.21
N GLY A 167 -7.17 6.51 4.49
CA GLY A 167 -6.66 5.36 5.22
C GLY A 167 -5.14 5.37 5.35
N CYS A 168 -4.55 6.56 5.48
CA CYS A 168 -3.11 6.80 5.61
C CYS A 168 -2.27 6.49 4.37
N TYR A 169 -2.89 6.52 3.19
CA TYR A 169 -2.18 6.44 1.92
C TYR A 169 -1.17 7.61 1.77
N PRO A 170 0.09 7.35 1.39
CA PRO A 170 1.08 8.40 1.16
C PRO A 170 0.79 9.15 -0.15
N LEU A 171 0.60 10.47 -0.07
CA LEU A 171 0.49 11.34 -1.25
C LEU A 171 1.86 11.80 -1.78
N TYR A 172 2.87 11.66 -0.94
CA TYR A 172 4.27 11.83 -1.28
C TYR A 172 5.05 10.78 -0.50
N ASP A 173 6.00 10.12 -1.15
CA ASP A 173 6.95 9.19 -0.55
C ASP A 173 8.33 9.44 -1.16
N ARG A 174 9.33 9.61 -0.30
CA ARG A 174 10.74 9.61 -0.69
C ARG A 174 11.46 8.52 0.07
N SER A 175 11.99 7.55 -0.66
CA SER A 175 12.81 6.47 -0.11
C SER A 175 14.24 6.58 -0.60
N GLU A 176 15.20 6.50 0.31
CA GLU A 176 16.63 6.51 0.03
C GLU A 176 17.27 5.26 0.64
N MET A 177 18.10 4.57 -0.13
CA MET A 177 18.91 3.45 0.36
C MET A 177 20.36 3.72 -0.01
N GLY A 178 21.23 3.76 1.00
CA GLY A 178 22.63 4.06 0.78
C GLY A 178 23.41 4.29 2.06
N PRO A 179 24.63 4.85 1.97
CA PRO A 179 25.44 5.14 3.15
C PRO A 179 24.75 6.14 4.08
N LYS A 180 24.97 6.03 5.39
CA LYS A 180 24.43 6.99 6.38
C LYS A 180 24.86 8.43 6.11
N SER A 181 26.04 8.62 5.52
CA SER A 181 26.53 9.92 5.09
C SER A 181 27.06 9.85 3.67
N GLY A 182 26.62 10.79 2.82
CA GLY A 182 27.02 10.87 1.43
C GLY A 182 25.83 10.79 0.47
N PRO A 183 26.09 10.91 -0.84
CA PRO A 183 25.06 10.78 -1.87
C PRO A 183 24.57 9.34 -1.96
N SER A 184 23.26 9.16 -2.09
CA SER A 184 22.61 7.88 -2.29
C SER A 184 21.61 7.96 -3.44
N ALA A 185 21.34 6.83 -4.08
CA ALA A 185 20.18 6.73 -4.96
C ALA A 185 18.90 6.88 -4.13
N TYR A 186 17.90 7.54 -4.70
CA TYR A 186 16.62 7.73 -4.04
C TYR A 186 15.48 7.66 -5.04
N ASN A 187 14.31 7.28 -4.55
CA ASN A 187 13.07 7.24 -5.32
C ASN A 187 12.11 8.25 -4.71
N VAL A 188 11.37 8.93 -5.57
CA VAL A 188 10.30 9.84 -5.20
C VAL A 188 9.02 9.37 -5.88
N ARG A 189 7.97 9.16 -5.08
CA ARG A 189 6.61 8.88 -5.56
C ARG A 189 5.73 10.05 -5.18
N GLU A 190 5.07 10.63 -6.18
CA GLU A 190 4.16 11.76 -5.99
C GLU A 190 2.81 11.46 -6.60
N VAL A 191 1.76 11.57 -5.80
CA VAL A 191 0.39 11.48 -6.29
C VAL A 191 0.06 12.78 -7.02
N LEU A 192 -0.40 12.66 -8.26
CA LEU A 192 -0.75 13.77 -9.13
C LEU A 192 -2.23 14.16 -8.98
N PHE A 193 -3.11 13.16 -8.84
CA PHE A 193 -4.52 13.37 -8.55
C PHE A 193 -5.15 12.14 -7.89
N VAL A 194 -6.27 12.35 -7.20
CA VAL A 194 -7.07 11.32 -6.53
C VAL A 194 -8.53 11.49 -6.93
N VAL A 195 -9.19 10.38 -7.23
CA VAL A 195 -10.63 10.27 -7.45
C VAL A 195 -11.19 9.36 -6.37
N GLU A 196 -12.00 9.90 -5.47
CA GLU A 196 -12.68 9.12 -4.44
C GLU A 196 -13.88 8.36 -5.03
N GLY A 197 -14.06 7.11 -4.62
CA GLY A 197 -15.11 6.24 -5.13
C GLY A 197 -14.64 4.80 -5.32
N GLU A 198 -15.60 3.90 -5.54
CA GLU A 198 -15.27 2.50 -5.82
C GLU A 198 -14.58 2.40 -7.19
N PRO A 199 -13.38 1.81 -7.28
CA PRO A 199 -12.73 1.58 -8.56
C PRO A 199 -13.52 0.56 -9.40
N PRO A 200 -13.43 0.64 -10.75
CA PRO A 200 -14.02 -0.38 -11.62
C PRO A 200 -13.50 -1.79 -11.29
N SER A 201 -14.39 -2.79 -11.26
CA SER A 201 -14.01 -4.19 -10.95
C SER A 201 -12.96 -4.73 -11.90
N ALA A 202 -13.00 -4.30 -13.17
CA ALA A 202 -12.05 -4.69 -14.22
C ALA A 202 -10.58 -4.45 -13.85
N PHE A 203 -10.28 -3.50 -12.94
CA PHE A 203 -8.91 -3.32 -12.47
C PHE A 203 -8.38 -4.53 -11.69
N PHE A 204 -9.27 -5.27 -11.01
CA PHE A 204 -8.95 -6.41 -10.15
C PHE A 204 -9.15 -7.76 -10.85
N GLU A 205 -9.66 -7.76 -12.08
CA GLU A 205 -9.94 -8.99 -12.84
C GLU A 205 -8.67 -9.50 -13.54
N VAL A 206 -8.39 -10.79 -13.34
CA VAL A 206 -7.36 -11.54 -14.07
C VAL A 206 -8.04 -12.21 -15.24
N ALA A 207 -7.58 -11.92 -16.47
CA ALA A 207 -8.19 -12.48 -17.66
C ALA A 207 -7.97 -14.00 -17.71
N SER A 208 -9.00 -14.75 -18.10
CA SER A 208 -9.01 -16.22 -18.04
C SER A 208 -8.17 -16.90 -19.13
N ASP A 209 -7.75 -16.13 -20.13
CA ASP A 209 -6.86 -16.55 -21.21
C ASP A 209 -5.37 -16.47 -20.83
N LEU A 210 -5.03 -15.89 -19.67
CA LEU A 210 -3.68 -15.86 -19.14
C LEU A 210 -3.26 -17.23 -18.60
N THR A 211 -2.01 -17.59 -18.85
CA THR A 211 -1.42 -18.83 -18.31
C THR A 211 -0.80 -18.54 -16.94
N GLU A 212 -1.27 -19.24 -15.91
CA GLU A 212 -0.64 -19.23 -14.59
C GLU A 212 0.76 -19.86 -14.67
N ARG A 213 1.76 -19.15 -14.18
CA ARG A 213 3.18 -19.54 -14.23
C ARG A 213 3.85 -19.28 -12.88
N SER A 214 4.90 -20.05 -12.58
CA SER A 214 5.83 -19.64 -11.53
C SER A 214 6.59 -18.38 -11.95
N PRO A 215 7.17 -17.61 -11.01
CA PRO A 215 8.03 -16.48 -11.34
C PRO A 215 9.13 -16.83 -12.37
N SER A 216 9.85 -17.95 -12.19
CA SER A 216 10.87 -18.39 -13.16
C SER A 216 10.30 -18.73 -14.54
N GLN A 217 9.12 -19.35 -14.63
CA GLN A 217 8.47 -19.65 -15.90
C GLN A 217 8.00 -18.39 -16.62
N ALA A 218 7.46 -17.41 -15.88
CA ALA A 218 7.08 -16.12 -16.43
C ALA A 218 8.30 -15.34 -16.94
N ASP A 219 9.41 -15.36 -16.19
CA ASP A 219 10.68 -14.74 -16.57
C ASP A 219 11.28 -15.38 -17.83
N PHE A 220 11.26 -16.72 -17.91
CA PHE A 220 11.71 -17.47 -19.07
C PHE A 220 10.88 -17.17 -20.32
N GLU A 221 9.55 -17.12 -20.20
CA GLU A 221 8.69 -16.72 -21.32
C GLU A 221 8.97 -15.28 -21.74
N PHE A 222 9.22 -14.37 -20.79
CA PHE A 222 9.61 -13.00 -21.11
C PHE A 222 10.91 -12.95 -21.92
N GLU A 223 11.93 -13.68 -21.50
CA GLU A 223 13.19 -13.78 -22.22
C GLU A 223 13.02 -14.43 -23.61
N ARG A 224 12.09 -15.38 -23.76
CA ARG A 224 11.76 -15.99 -25.06
C ARG A 224 11.18 -14.99 -26.06
N PHE A 225 10.32 -14.08 -25.61
CA PHE A 225 9.77 -13.01 -26.44
C PHE A 225 10.76 -11.84 -26.63
N PHE A 226 11.60 -11.59 -25.62
CA PHE A 226 12.55 -10.48 -25.59
C PHE A 226 13.96 -10.97 -25.20
N PRO A 227 14.75 -11.53 -26.13
CA PRO A 227 16.05 -12.12 -25.83
C PRO A 227 16.99 -11.14 -25.13
N GLY A 228 17.56 -11.56 -24.00
CA GLY A 228 18.48 -10.74 -23.18
C GLY A 228 17.79 -9.77 -22.22
N HIS A 229 16.46 -9.80 -22.13
CA HIS A 229 15.68 -9.02 -21.17
C HIS A 229 14.95 -9.93 -20.18
N HIS A 230 14.84 -9.47 -18.93
CA HIS A 230 14.18 -10.21 -17.86
C HIS A 230 13.01 -9.41 -17.29
N LEU A 231 11.99 -10.15 -16.85
CA LEU A 231 10.83 -9.58 -16.17
C LEU A 231 11.21 -9.12 -14.76
N TYR A 232 12.08 -9.88 -14.09
CA TYR A 232 12.55 -9.60 -12.74
C TYR A 232 14.03 -9.20 -12.71
N LEU A 233 14.38 -8.15 -11.96
CA LEU A 233 15.76 -7.65 -11.84
C LEU A 233 16.75 -8.69 -11.28
N GLU A 234 16.29 -9.57 -10.39
CA GLU A 234 17.13 -10.60 -9.74
C GLU A 234 16.97 -11.99 -10.39
N GLY A 235 16.26 -12.09 -11.52
CA GLY A 235 15.84 -13.35 -12.14
C GLY A 235 14.74 -14.07 -11.36
N GLY A 236 13.84 -14.76 -12.07
CA GLY A 236 12.64 -15.39 -11.46
C GLY A 236 12.95 -16.44 -10.38
N ALA A 237 14.15 -17.04 -10.37
CA ALA A 237 14.53 -18.11 -9.44
C ALA A 237 14.53 -17.69 -7.96
N ARG A 238 14.83 -16.43 -7.63
CA ARG A 238 14.76 -15.99 -6.22
C ARG A 238 13.31 -15.87 -5.76
N ALA A 239 12.43 -15.39 -6.64
CA ALA A 239 11.00 -15.25 -6.40
C ALA A 239 10.30 -16.61 -6.27
N ASP A 240 10.79 -17.64 -6.98
CA ASP A 240 10.30 -19.02 -6.86
C ASP A 240 10.32 -19.54 -5.41
N ARG A 241 11.32 -19.20 -4.61
CA ARG A 241 11.37 -19.64 -3.20
C ARG A 241 10.17 -19.13 -2.40
N ARG A 242 9.77 -17.88 -2.62
CA ARG A 242 8.56 -17.31 -2.00
C ARG A 242 7.30 -17.96 -2.59
N TYR A 243 7.26 -18.14 -3.91
CA TYR A 243 6.14 -18.76 -4.61
C TYR A 243 5.86 -20.20 -4.13
N TYR A 244 6.85 -21.10 -4.20
CA TYR A 244 6.67 -22.49 -3.75
C TYR A 244 6.54 -22.61 -2.23
N GLY A 245 7.25 -21.79 -1.45
CA GLY A 245 7.13 -21.78 0.00
C GLY A 245 5.73 -21.39 0.48
N SER A 246 5.13 -20.37 -0.13
CA SER A 246 3.79 -19.89 0.23
C SER A 246 2.69 -20.90 -0.17
N ARG A 247 2.85 -21.61 -1.28
CA ARG A 247 1.95 -22.70 -1.70
C ARG A 247 2.05 -23.93 -0.81
N ALA A 248 3.25 -24.31 -0.38
CA ALA A 248 3.41 -25.44 0.55
C ALA A 248 2.79 -25.16 1.93
N ALA A 249 2.80 -23.90 2.38
CA ALA A 249 2.22 -23.49 3.66
C ALA A 249 0.68 -23.41 3.64
N THR A 250 0.06 -23.48 2.46
CA THR A 250 -1.39 -23.38 2.29
C THR A 250 -1.88 -24.72 1.71
N PRO A 251 -2.09 -25.76 2.54
CA PRO A 251 -2.60 -27.02 2.04
C PRO A 251 -3.96 -26.75 1.38
N ASN A 252 -4.09 -27.14 0.11
CA ASN A 252 -5.34 -27.05 -0.65
C ASN A 252 -6.48 -27.61 0.21
N LYS A 253 -7.41 -26.73 0.59
CA LYS A 253 -8.64 -27.11 1.27
C LYS A 253 -9.68 -27.53 0.24
#